data_AF-A0A2W4QK04-F1
#
_entry.id   AF-A0A2W4QK04-F1
#
_cell.length_a   1.000
_cell.length_b   1.000
_cell.length_c   1.000
_cell.angle_alpha   90.00
_cell.angle_beta   90.00
_cell.angle_gamma   90.00
#
_symmetry.space_group_name_H-M   'P 1'
#
loop_
_entity.id
_entity.type
_entity.pdbx_description
1 polymer ?
#
loop_
_entity_poly.entity_id
_entity_poly.type
_entity_poly.pdbx_seq_one_letter_code
_entity_poly.pdbx_strand_id
1 'polypeptide(L)' 'MACLELLPAEAAAPRRIVSINACADQLILALADREQILALTNYARDPDMSFYADRAKGLPTIRGDRKRVLNVNLI' A
#
# COMPACT_ATOMS: atom_id res chain seq x y z
N MET A 1 -29.94 27.62 -15.36
CA MET A 1 -29.16 26.37 -15.27
C MET A 1 -28.01 26.61 -14.31
N ALA A 2 -28.08 26.08 -13.09
CA ALA A 2 -26.94 26.08 -12.18
C ALA A 2 -26.16 24.77 -12.40
N CYS A 3 -24.86 24.85 -12.66
CA CYS A 3 -23.98 23.71 -12.55
C CYS A 3 -23.92 23.32 -11.08
N LEU A 4 -24.19 22.05 -10.78
CA LEU A 4 -23.92 21.47 -9.48
C LEU A 4 -22.40 21.40 -9.34
N GLU A 5 -21.81 22.36 -8.62
CA GLU A 5 -20.38 22.28 -8.30
C GLU A 5 -20.17 21.14 -7.31
N LEU A 6 -19.64 20.02 -7.82
CA LEU A 6 -19.01 18.98 -7.00
C LEU A 6 -17.78 19.59 -6.36
N LEU A 7 -17.94 20.15 -5.16
CA LEU A 7 -16.78 20.46 -4.33
C LEU A 7 -16.01 19.16 -4.10
N PRO A 8 -14.68 19.14 -4.32
CA PRO A 8 -13.89 17.96 -4.05
C PRO A 8 -14.02 17.66 -2.56
N ALA A 9 -14.53 16.48 -2.23
CA ALA A 9 -14.38 15.96 -0.88
C ALA A 9 -12.89 15.72 -0.68
N GLU A 10 -12.25 16.52 0.18
CA GLU A 10 -10.86 16.32 0.55
C GLU A 10 -10.75 14.98 1.28
N ALA A 11 -10.45 13.92 0.53
CA ALA A 11 -10.24 12.61 1.08
C ALA A 11 -8.94 12.66 1.89
N ALA A 12 -9.05 12.50 3.21
CA ALA A 12 -7.88 12.43 4.07
C ALA A 12 -6.91 11.39 3.51
N ALA A 13 -5.63 11.77 3.39
CA ALA A 13 -4.60 10.87 2.89
C ALA A 13 -4.63 9.54 3.69
N PRO A 14 -4.53 8.38 3.02
CA PRO A 14 -4.54 7.09 3.69
C PRO A 14 -3.47 7.04 4.79
N ARG A 15 -3.87 6.73 6.02
CA ARG A 15 -2.92 6.62 7.15
C ARG A 15 -2.39 5.21 7.35
N ARG A 16 -3.01 4.19 6.73
CA ARG A 16 -2.65 2.76 6.85
C ARG A 16 -2.93 2.05 5.53
N ILE A 17 -1.88 1.70 4.82
CA ILE A 17 -1.92 1.08 3.49
C ILE A 17 -1.50 -0.39 3.63
N VAL A 18 -2.34 -1.27 3.12
CA VAL A 18 -2.04 -2.70 3.01
C VAL A 18 -2.24 -3.10 1.55
N SER A 19 -1.25 -3.76 0.98
CA SER A 19 -1.31 -4.22 -0.40
C SER A 19 -1.31 -5.74 -0.51
N ILE A 20 -2.10 -6.23 -1.47
CA ILE A 20 -2.22 -7.64 -1.85
C ILE A 20 -1.76 -7.88 -3.28
N ASN A 21 -1.16 -6.88 -3.95
CA ASN A 21 -0.76 -6.95 -5.35
C ASN A 21 0.69 -6.47 -5.52
N ALA A 22 1.54 -7.35 -6.06
CA ALA A 22 2.96 -7.07 -6.28
C ALA A 22 3.21 -5.84 -7.18
N CYS A 23 2.38 -5.61 -8.19
CA CYS A 23 2.50 -4.44 -9.05
C CYS A 23 2.11 -3.15 -8.30
N ALA A 24 1.07 -3.22 -7.45
CA ALA A 24 0.65 -2.08 -6.64
C ALA A 24 1.68 -1.73 -5.56
N ASP A 25 2.43 -2.71 -5.06
CA ASP A 25 3.53 -2.47 -4.12
C ASP A 25 4.56 -1.49 -4.69
N GLN A 26 4.85 -1.54 -6.00
CA GLN A 26 5.79 -0.63 -6.65
C GLN A 26 5.29 0.81 -6.64
N LEU A 27 3.99 1.01 -6.90
CA LEU A 27 3.38 2.34 -6.86
C LEU A 27 3.36 2.88 -5.42
N ILE A 28 3.03 2.03 -4.45
CA ILE A 28 3.03 2.41 -3.02
C ILE A 28 4.44 2.81 -2.58
N LEU A 29 5.47 2.01 -2.91
CA LEU A 29 6.88 2.31 -2.59
C LEU A 29 7.42 3.56 -3.29
N ALA A 30 6.77 4.01 -4.37
CA ALA A 30 7.14 5.21 -5.10
C ALA A 30 6.43 6.47 -4.58
N LEU A 31 5.20 6.35 -4.07
CA LEU A 31 4.30 7.49 -3.84
C LEU A 31 3.90 7.70 -2.37
N ALA A 32 3.90 6.67 -1.53
CA ALA A 32 3.48 6.78 -0.14
C ALA A 32 4.65 7.09 0.80
N ASP A 33 4.39 7.85 1.85
CA ASP A 33 5.30 7.95 2.98
C ASP A 33 5.43 6.57 3.63
N ARG A 34 6.64 6.25 4.09
CA ARG A 34 6.96 4.93 4.62
C ARG A 34 6.08 4.56 5.81
N GLU A 35 5.76 5.55 6.65
CA GLU A 35 4.94 5.42 7.86
C GLU A 35 3.46 5.12 7.54
N GLN A 36 3.01 5.40 6.32
CA GLN A 36 1.66 5.05 5.87
C GLN A 36 1.55 3.56 5.51
N ILE A 37 2.66 2.87 5.27
CA ILE A 37 2.66 1.48 4.78
C ILE A 37 2.61 0.52 5.96
N LEU A 38 1.45 -0.10 6.16
CA LEU A 38 1.25 -1.10 7.21
C LEU A 38 1.75 -2.48 6.78
N ALA A 39 1.50 -2.90 5.52
CA ALA A 39 2.09 -4.12 4.96
C ALA A 39 2.05 -4.14 3.42
N LEU A 40 3.04 -4.78 2.80
CA LEU A 40 3.08 -5.08 1.35
C LEU A 40 2.97 -6.58 1.10
N THR A 41 2.94 -7.01 -0.16
CA THR A 41 3.07 -8.45 -0.44
C THR A 41 4.47 -8.95 -0.08
N ASN A 42 4.62 -10.26 0.12
CA ASN A 42 5.92 -10.88 0.31
C ASN A 42 6.86 -10.71 -0.89
N TYR A 43 6.33 -10.45 -2.09
CA TYR A 43 7.13 -10.18 -3.29
C TYR A 43 7.79 -8.81 -3.28
N ALA A 44 7.28 -7.85 -2.50
CA ALA A 44 7.84 -6.50 -2.45
C ALA A 44 9.32 -6.45 -2.07
N ARG A 45 9.81 -7.44 -1.30
CA ARG A 45 11.20 -7.56 -0.84
C ARG A 45 12.07 -8.50 -1.68
N ASP A 46 11.49 -9.17 -2.67
CA ASP A 46 12.20 -10.11 -3.53
C ASP A 46 12.84 -9.36 -4.70
N PRO A 47 14.18 -9.30 -4.82
CA PRO A 47 14.86 -8.55 -5.87
C PRO A 47 14.60 -9.08 -7.28
N ASP A 48 14.19 -10.34 -7.44
CA ASP A 48 13.86 -10.91 -8.74
C ASP A 48 12.42 -10.54 -9.18
N MET A 49 11.59 -10.06 -8.25
CA MET A 49 10.16 -9.77 -8.48
C MET A 49 9.79 -8.29 -8.25
N SER A 50 10.67 -7.49 -7.65
CA SER A 50 10.38 -6.12 -7.20
C SER A 50 11.53 -5.17 -7.54
N PHE A 51 11.24 -4.18 -8.39
CA PHE A 51 12.19 -3.12 -8.73
C PHE A 51 12.63 -2.32 -7.48
N TYR A 52 11.71 -2.07 -6.56
CA TYR A 52 11.97 -1.37 -5.30
C TYR A 52 12.25 -2.30 -4.10
N ALA A 53 12.79 -3.51 -4.33
CA ALA A 53 13.09 -4.47 -3.26
C ALA A 53 13.89 -3.86 -2.09
N ASP A 54 14.87 -3.02 -2.40
CA ASP A 54 15.67 -2.32 -1.39
C ASP A 54 14.85 -1.35 -0.53
N ARG A 55 13.88 -0.64 -1.12
CA ARG A 55 12.99 0.28 -0.38
C ARG A 55 12.01 -0.48 0.51
N ALA A 56 11.64 -1.71 0.13
CA ALA A 56 10.74 -2.56 0.91
C ALA A 56 11.41 -3.23 2.12
N LYS A 57 12.74 -3.21 2.24
CA LYS A 57 13.49 -3.79 3.37
C LYS A 57 12.96 -3.22 4.68
N GLY A 58 12.62 -4.07 5.65
CA GLY A 58 12.09 -3.66 6.95
C GLY A 58 10.58 -3.38 7.02
N LEU A 59 9.86 -3.24 5.89
CA LEU A 59 8.39 -3.07 5.90
C LEU A 59 7.66 -4.39 6.11
N PRO A 60 6.66 -4.52 7.01
CA PRO A 60 5.92 -5.77 7.17
C PRO A 60 5.38 -6.31 5.84
N THR A 61 5.35 -7.63 5.70
CA THR A 61 4.83 -8.29 4.49
C THR A 61 3.77 -9.32 4.83
N ILE A 62 2.75 -9.41 4.00
CA ILE A 62 1.75 -10.48 4.04
C ILE A 62 1.93 -11.42 2.87
N ARG A 63 1.63 -12.71 3.09
CA ARG A 63 1.40 -13.63 1.98
C ARG A 63 0.11 -13.21 1.27
N GLY A 64 0.03 -13.43 -0.04
CA GLY A 64 -1.11 -13.01 -0.88
C GLY A 64 -2.46 -13.68 -0.58
N ASP A 65 -2.66 -14.28 0.60
CA ASP A 65 -3.97 -14.75 1.02
C ASP A 65 -4.82 -13.56 1.49
N ARG A 66 -5.82 -13.23 0.66
CA ARG A 66 -6.77 -12.12 0.80
C ARG A 66 -7.40 -11.96 2.19
N LYS A 67 -7.42 -13.03 3.00
CA LYS A 67 -7.97 -13.06 4.36
C LYS A 67 -7.11 -12.33 5.40
N ARG A 68 -5.81 -12.11 5.15
CA ARG A 68 -4.91 -11.47 6.13
C ARG A 68 -5.06 -9.96 6.26
N VAL A 69 -5.72 -9.28 5.31
CA VAL A 69 -5.84 -7.81 5.30
C VAL A 69 -6.55 -7.27 6.54
N LEU A 70 -7.52 -8.01 7.09
CA LEU A 70 -8.29 -7.56 8.27
C LEU A 70 -7.51 -7.74 9.59
N ASN A 71 -6.42 -8.50 9.59
CA ASN A 71 -5.69 -8.89 10.80
C ASN A 71 -4.32 -8.21 10.94
N VAL A 72 -3.89 -7.42 9.96
CA VAL A 72 -2.59 -6.71 9.97
C VAL A 72 -2.46 -5.63 11.06
N ASN A 73 -3.55 -5.27 11.75
CA ASN A 73 -3.51 -4.32 12.87
C ASN A 73 -3.22 -5.01 14.23
N LEU A 74 -2.97 -6.33 14.22
CA LEU A 74 -2.66 -7.15 15.40
C LEU A 74 -1.23 -7.74 15.37
N ILE A 75 -0.42 -7.35 14.38
CA ILE A 75 0.98 -7.79 14.21
C ILE A 75 1.90 -6.65 14.65
#